data_AF-A0A2R4KYL7-F1
#
_entry.id   AF-A0A2R4KYL7-F1
#
_cell.length_a   1.000
_cell.length_b   1.000
_cell.length_c   1.000
_cell.angle_alpha   90.00
_cell.angle_beta   90.00
_cell.angle_gamma   90.00
#
_symmetry.space_group_name_H-M   'P 1'
#
loop_
_entity.id
_entity.type
_entity.pdbx_description
1 polymer ?
#
loop_
_entity_poly.entity_id
_entity_poly.type
_entity_poly.pdbx_seq_one_letter_code
_entity_poly.pdbx_strand_id
1 'polypeptide(L)'
;LLNEPNYRLGLMAGYQESRYSFTARGGSYIYSSEEGFRDDIGSFPNGERAIGYKQRFKMPYIGLTGSYRYEDFELGGTFKYSGWVESSDNDEHYDPG
;
A
#
# COMPACT_ATOMS: atom_id res chain seq x y z
N LEU A 1 -4.27 29.22 -12.37
CA LEU A 1 -5.34 28.28 -12.77
C LEU A 1 -5.73 28.62 -14.19
N LEU A 2 -5.66 27.66 -15.12
CA LEU A 2 -6.12 27.82 -16.50
C LEU A 2 -7.48 27.12 -16.62
N ASN A 3 -8.46 27.81 -17.19
CA ASN A 3 -9.83 27.31 -17.28
C ASN A 3 -10.46 27.78 -18.59
N GLU A 4 -10.08 27.12 -19.68
CA GLU A 4 -10.63 27.34 -21.01
C GLU A 4 -11.74 26.31 -21.31
N PRO A 5 -12.58 26.54 -22.34
CA PRO A 5 -13.68 25.64 -22.70
C PRO A 5 -13.22 24.19 -22.92
N ASN A 6 -12.03 24.01 -23.51
CA ASN A 6 -11.51 22.70 -23.92
C ASN A 6 -10.41 22.16 -23.01
N TYR A 7 -9.83 22.99 -22.13
CA TYR A 7 -8.78 22.51 -21.22
C TYR A 7 -8.80 23.24 -19.89
N ARG A 8 -8.52 22.48 -18.84
CA ARG A 8 -8.40 22.97 -17.47
C ARG A 8 -7.09 22.49 -16.88
N LEU A 9 -6.37 23.37 -16.19
CA LEU A 9 -5.17 23.04 -15.44
C LEU A 9 -5.20 23.74 -14.09
N GLY A 10 -4.96 22.97 -13.04
CA GLY A 10 -4.99 23.45 -11.68
C GLY A 10 -3.98 22.78 -10.76
N LEU A 11 -3.80 23.45 -9.62
CA LEU A 11 -3.09 22.92 -8.47
C LEU A 11 -4.12 22.29 -7.53
N MET A 12 -3.70 21.28 -6.78
CA MET A 12 -4.49 20.70 -5.71
C MET A 12 -3.64 20.52 -4.46
N ALA A 13 -4.28 20.55 -3.30
CA ALA A 13 -3.73 20.10 -2.04
C ALA A 13 -4.80 19.28 -1.31
N GLY A 14 -4.38 18.31 -0.52
CA GLY A 14 -5.32 17.46 0.20
C GLY A 14 -4.63 16.57 1.20
N TYR A 15 -5.41 15.68 1.81
CA TYR A 15 -4.94 14.66 2.72
C TYR A 15 -5.49 13.31 2.26
N GLN A 16 -4.64 12.28 2.27
CA GLN A 16 -5.03 10.91 1.95
C GLN A 16 -4.55 9.99 3.06
N GLU A 17 -5.39 9.00 3.39
CA GLU A 17 -5.02 7.91 4.27
C GLU A 17 -5.28 6.58 3.55
N SER A 18 -4.28 5.71 3.51
CA SER A 18 -4.38 4.37 2.92
C SER A 18 -4.07 3.32 3.98
N ARG A 19 -4.90 2.28 4.06
CA ARG A 19 -4.76 1.18 5.02
C ARG A 19 -4.74 -0.15 4.29
N TYR A 20 -3.76 -0.98 4.62
CA TYR A 20 -3.62 -2.34 4.10
C TYR A 20 -3.57 -3.32 5.25
N SER A 21 -4.18 -4.50 5.07
CA SER A 21 -4.21 -5.55 6.08
C SER A 21 -4.07 -6.91 5.39
N PHE A 22 -3.07 -7.67 5.81
CA PHE A 22 -2.78 -8.99 5.30
C PHE A 22 -2.72 -10.00 6.45
N THR A 23 -3.00 -11.25 6.12
CA THR A 23 -2.81 -12.37 7.04
C THR A 23 -2.25 -13.54 6.25
N ALA A 24 -0.98 -13.86 6.47
CA ALA A 24 -0.35 -15.06 5.93
C ALA A 24 -0.91 -16.29 6.65
N ARG A 25 -1.27 -17.32 5.89
CA ARG A 25 -1.81 -18.57 6.42
C ARG A 25 -1.15 -19.79 5.80
N GLY A 26 -0.88 -20.82 6.60
CA GLY A 26 -0.12 -21.99 6.19
C GLY A 26 1.27 -21.64 5.67
N GLY A 27 1.76 -22.41 4.70
CA GLY A 27 3.09 -22.22 4.10
C GLY A 27 4.14 -23.18 4.65
N SER A 28 5.38 -23.01 4.20
CA SER A 28 6.53 -23.85 4.60
C SER A 28 7.67 -22.99 5.13
N TYR A 29 8.51 -23.58 5.98
CA TYR A 29 9.67 -22.93 6.56
C TYR A 29 10.94 -23.77 6.40
N ILE A 30 12.08 -23.08 6.42
CA ILE A 30 13.43 -23.66 6.51
C ILE A 30 14.20 -22.79 7.50
N TYR A 31 14.46 -23.34 8.69
CA TYR A 31 15.19 -22.72 9.78
C TYR A 31 16.44 -23.52 10.12
N SER A 32 17.32 -22.91 10.90
CA SER A 32 18.49 -23.58 11.46
C SER A 32 18.15 -24.06 12.86
N SER A 33 18.44 -25.31 13.17
CA SER A 33 18.45 -25.79 14.55
C SER A 33 19.72 -25.29 15.27
N GLU A 34 19.86 -25.61 16.57
CA GLU A 34 21.10 -25.33 17.30
C GLU A 34 22.31 -26.10 16.74
N GLU A 35 22.06 -27.24 16.07
CA GLU A 35 23.09 -28.21 15.64
C GLU A 35 23.43 -28.11 14.15
N GLY A 36 22.70 -27.31 13.36
CA GLY A 36 22.80 -27.32 11.90
C GLY A 36 22.40 -26.01 11.21
N PHE A 37 22.80 -25.86 9.94
CA PHE A 37 22.38 -24.74 9.10
C PHE A 37 21.27 -25.19 8.16
N ARG A 38 20.08 -24.59 8.30
CA ARG A 38 18.92 -24.85 7.43
C ARG A 38 18.47 -26.32 7.42
N ASP A 39 18.53 -26.96 8.57
CA ASP A 39 18.19 -28.37 8.78
C ASP A 39 16.80 -28.59 9.39
N ASP A 40 16.18 -27.55 9.94
CA ASP A 40 14.79 -27.58 10.43
C ASP A 40 13.82 -27.15 9.32
N ILE A 41 13.16 -28.11 8.69
CA ILE A 41 12.31 -27.91 7.52
C ILE A 41 10.92 -28.45 7.82
N GLY A 42 9.90 -27.63 7.60
CA GLY A 42 8.52 -28.04 7.87
C GLY A 42 7.47 -27.17 7.19
N SER A 43 6.23 -27.34 7.63
CA SER A 43 5.08 -26.60 7.13
C SER A 43 4.15 -26.19 8.25
N PHE A 44 3.62 -24.98 8.16
CA PHE A 44 2.53 -24.54 9.04
C PHE A 44 1.22 -25.22 8.63
N PRO A 45 0.34 -25.56 9.57
CA PRO A 45 -0.96 -26.14 9.25
C PRO A 45 -1.76 -25.29 8.26
N ASN A 46 -2.40 -25.95 7.31
CA ASN A 46 -3.14 -25.27 6.25
C ASN A 46 -4.23 -24.38 6.84
N GLY A 47 -4.24 -23.11 6.45
CA GLY A 47 -5.23 -22.13 6.88
C GLY A 47 -4.98 -21.54 8.27
N GLU A 48 -4.02 -22.05 9.04
CA GLU A 48 -3.62 -21.46 10.32
C GLU A 48 -2.90 -20.13 10.11
N ARG A 49 -3.15 -19.16 10.99
CA ARG A 49 -2.56 -17.82 10.88
C ARG A 49 -1.12 -17.89 11.32
N ALA A 50 -0.21 -17.46 10.45
CA ALA A 50 1.20 -17.32 10.78
C ALA A 50 1.51 -15.86 11.16
N ILE A 51 1.35 -14.93 10.22
CA ILE A 51 1.68 -13.51 10.43
C ILE A 51 0.52 -12.63 9.99
N GLY A 52 0.08 -11.75 10.88
CA GLY A 52 -0.79 -10.62 10.58
C GLY A 52 0.05 -9.37 10.36
N TYR A 53 -0.24 -8.61 9.30
CA TYR A 53 0.49 -7.37 9.04
C TYR A 53 -0.47 -6.28 8.55
N LYS A 54 -0.47 -5.15 9.24
CA LYS A 54 -1.30 -3.99 8.94
C LYS A 54 -0.42 -2.78 8.70
N GLN A 55 -0.65 -2.07 7.59
CA GLN A 55 0.05 -0.82 7.29
C GLN A 55 -0.95 0.33 7.17
N ARG A 56 -0.55 1.51 7.64
CA ARG A 56 -1.28 2.76 7.48
C ARG A 56 -0.33 3.85 7.00
N PHE A 57 -0.70 4.52 5.93
CA PHE A 57 0.01 5.65 5.35
C PHE A 57 -0.89 6.88 5.40
N LYS A 58 -0.46 7.93 6.10
CA LYS A 58 -1.12 9.24 6.12
C LYS A 58 -0.28 10.22 5.34
N MET A 59 -0.88 10.92 4.40
CA MET A 59 -0.13 11.77 3.47
C MET A 59 -0.92 13.05 3.16
N PRO A 60 -0.59 14.21 3.79
CA PRO A 60 -0.92 15.48 3.18
C PRO A 60 -0.12 15.62 1.89
N TYR A 61 -0.76 16.06 0.81
CA TYR A 61 -0.17 16.09 -0.53
C TYR A 61 -0.48 17.41 -1.24
N ILE A 62 0.38 17.75 -2.19
CA ILE A 62 0.15 18.77 -3.21
C ILE A 62 0.16 18.09 -4.58
N GLY A 63 -0.41 18.72 -5.60
CA GLY A 63 -0.49 18.09 -6.91
C GLY A 63 -0.91 19.02 -8.04
N LEU A 64 -0.86 18.45 -9.23
CA LEU A 64 -1.33 19.03 -10.48
C LEU A 64 -2.52 18.21 -10.97
N THR A 65 -3.56 18.89 -11.43
CA THR A 65 -4.71 18.26 -12.08
C THR A 65 -5.00 18.96 -13.39
N GLY A 66 -5.36 18.18 -14.40
CA GLY A 66 -5.79 18.75 -15.66
C GLY A 66 -6.81 17.87 -16.36
N SER A 67 -7.62 18.49 -17.19
CA SER A 67 -8.50 17.79 -18.11
C SER A 67 -8.55 18.47 -19.46
N TYR A 68 -8.80 17.68 -20.49
CA TYR A 68 -9.00 18.10 -21.86
C TYR A 68 -10.33 17.54 -22.34
N ARG A 69 -11.15 18.39 -22.96
CA ARG A 69 -12.45 18.03 -23.51
C ARG A 69 -12.48 18.34 -25.00
N TYR A 70 -12.98 17.38 -25.76
CA TYR A 70 -13.24 17.52 -27.19
C TYR A 70 -14.60 16.90 -27.50
N GLU A 71 -15.54 17.73 -27.94
CA GLU A 71 -16.96 17.35 -28.13
C GLU A 71 -17.52 16.66 -26.88
N ASP A 72 -17.99 15.43 -27.03
CA ASP A 72 -18.61 14.63 -25.98
C ASP A 72 -17.59 13.78 -25.19
N PHE A 73 -16.29 13.92 -25.46
CA PHE A 73 -15.23 13.19 -24.77
C PHE A 73 -14.42 14.09 -23.83
N GLU A 74 -14.14 13.61 -22.62
CA GLU A 74 -13.24 14.26 -21.66
C GLU A 74 -12.19 13.28 -21.14
N LEU A 75 -10.92 13.70 -21.15
CA LEU A 75 -9.80 12.99 -20.55
C LEU A 75 -9.22 13.83 -19.41
N GLY A 76 -9.12 13.24 -18.22
CA GLY A 76 -8.57 13.89 -17.04
C GLY A 76 -7.41 13.09 -16.44
N GLY A 77 -6.48 13.82 -15.83
CA GLY A 77 -5.32 13.24 -15.15
C GLY A 77 -4.94 14.05 -13.92
N THR A 78 -4.34 13.38 -12.95
CA THR A 78 -3.85 14.01 -11.72
C THR A 78 -2.51 13.42 -11.33
N PHE A 79 -1.59 14.28 -10.94
CA PHE A 79 -0.31 13.93 -10.36
C PHE A 79 -0.24 14.46 -8.93
N LYS A 80 0.03 13.59 -7.96
CA LYS A 80 0.11 13.92 -6.54
C LYS A 80 1.51 13.66 -6.01
N TYR A 81 1.99 14.54 -5.13
CA TYR A 81 3.27 14.43 -4.45
C TYR A 81 3.09 14.73 -2.94
N SER A 82 3.76 13.95 -2.11
CA SER A 82 3.84 14.19 -0.67
C SER A 82 5.26 13.97 -0.16
N GLY A 83 5.84 14.98 0.47
CA GLY A 83 7.10 14.86 1.22
C GLY A 83 6.89 14.64 2.71
N TRP A 84 5.65 14.40 3.15
CA TRP A 84 5.23 14.39 4.55
C TRP A 84 4.47 13.12 4.92
N VAL A 85 4.82 12.00 4.29
CA VAL A 85 4.15 10.73 4.53
C VAL A 85 4.50 10.24 5.94
N GLU A 86 3.49 10.00 6.76
CA GLU A 86 3.61 9.28 8.03
C GLU A 86 3.17 7.83 7.79
N SER A 87 4.10 6.90 8.00
CA SER A 87 3.82 5.46 7.94
C SER A 87 3.80 4.86 9.34
N SER A 88 2.82 4.01 9.61
CA SER A 88 2.75 3.19 10.82
C SER A 88 2.30 1.78 10.45
N ASP A 89 2.85 0.77 11.09
CA ASP A 89 2.42 -0.61 10.91
C ASP A 89 2.16 -1.32 12.25
N ASN A 90 1.59 -2.51 12.14
CA ASN A 90 1.43 -3.44 13.23
C ASN A 90 1.64 -4.85 12.69
N ASP A 91 2.59 -5.55 13.30
CA ASP A 91 2.96 -6.93 12.98
C ASP A 91 2.58 -7.84 14.14
N GLU A 92 1.83 -8.89 13.83
CA GLU A 92 1.32 -9.88 14.76
C GLU A 92 1.85 -11.26 14.35
N HIS A 93 2.89 -11.73 15.04
CA HIS A 93 3.39 -13.09 14.91
C HIS A 93 2.51 -14.01 15.77
N TYR A 94 1.64 -14.78 15.11
CA TYR A 94 0.83 -15.79 15.78
C TYR A 94 1.70 -17.03 15.95
N ASP A 95 1.56 -17.73 17.09
CA ASP A 95 2.19 -19.02 17.34
C ASP A 95 1.41 -20.10 16.60
N PRO A 96 1.88 -20.58 15.42
CA PRO A 96 1.22 -21.60 14.65
C PRO A 96 1.81 -22.93 15.14
N GLY A 97 1.16 -23.53 16.13
CA GLY A 97 1.72 -24.61 16.96
C GLY A 97 2.13 -25.89 16.24
#